data_AF-A0A1E7HLD6-F1
#
_entry.id   AF-A0A1E7HLD6-F1
#
_cell.length_a   1.000
_cell.length_b   1.000
_cell.length_c   1.000
_cell.angle_alpha   90.00
_cell.angle_beta   90.00
_cell.angle_gamma   90.00
#
_symmetry.space_group_name_H-M   'P 1'
#
loop_
_entity.id
_entity.type
_entity.pdbx_description
1 polymer ?
#
loop_
_entity_poly.entity_id
_entity_poly.type
_entity_poly.pdbx_seq_one_letter_code
_entity_poly.pdbx_strand_id
1 'polypeptide(L)'
;MKDLETRHSCKEDLLLYYYGELADQQRCELERHLAGCEHCDKEWQQLRRSLKEMALPTIELGPAETRRFAARVAERAQRPRRGKLWLWGGALTACTILALSLMARPPGIVPGQGTSLVADAAMVQDLDLLQNMELLKELDLLQGLEGQG
;
A
#
# COMPACT_ATOMS: atom_id res chain seq x y z
N MET A 1 1.01 -20.63 -30.30
CA MET A 1 0.05 -19.63 -29.77
C MET A 1 -1.34 -19.93 -30.33
N LYS A 2 -1.92 -21.09 -30.00
CA LYS A 2 -3.15 -21.61 -30.66
C LYS A 2 -4.20 -22.14 -29.66
N ASP A 3 -4.15 -21.74 -28.40
CA ASP A 3 -4.91 -22.40 -27.32
C ASP A 3 -5.96 -21.48 -26.65
N LEU A 4 -6.61 -20.60 -27.42
CA LEU A 4 -7.67 -19.71 -26.91
C LEU A 4 -9.02 -19.86 -27.64
N GLU A 5 -9.11 -20.65 -28.71
CA GLU A 5 -10.31 -20.73 -29.57
C GLU A 5 -11.52 -21.46 -28.95
N THR A 6 -11.41 -22.04 -27.75
CA THR A 6 -12.51 -22.78 -27.10
C THR A 6 -12.59 -22.58 -25.59
N ARG A 7 -12.09 -21.47 -25.05
CA ARG A 7 -12.43 -21.08 -23.68
C ARG A 7 -13.66 -20.18 -23.72
N HIS A 8 -14.81 -20.75 -23.35
CA HIS A 8 -15.94 -19.94 -22.87
C HIS A 8 -15.38 -18.95 -21.84
N SER A 9 -15.72 -17.67 -22.00
CA SER A 9 -15.19 -16.57 -21.17
C SER A 9 -15.18 -16.98 -19.71
N CYS A 10 -14.00 -16.99 -19.07
CA CYS A 10 -13.94 -17.23 -17.64
C CYS A 10 -14.73 -16.12 -16.94
N LYS A 11 -15.46 -16.46 -15.87
CA LYS A 11 -16.20 -15.48 -15.06
C LYS A 11 -15.29 -14.33 -14.57
N GLU A 12 -14.01 -14.64 -14.36
CA GLU A 12 -12.96 -13.67 -14.00
C GLU A 12 -12.74 -12.63 -15.10
N ASP A 13 -12.69 -13.03 -16.36
CA ASP A 13 -12.49 -12.11 -17.49
C ASP A 13 -13.68 -11.13 -17.63
N LEU A 14 -14.91 -11.60 -17.40
CA LEU A 14 -16.10 -10.74 -17.40
C LEU A 14 -16.08 -9.72 -16.26
N LEU A 15 -15.56 -10.11 -15.09
CA LEU A 15 -15.40 -9.20 -13.94
C LEU A 15 -14.33 -8.14 -14.22
N LEU A 16 -13.15 -8.56 -14.69
CA LEU A 16 -12.07 -7.66 -15.05
C LEU A 16 -12.50 -6.71 -16.18
N TYR A 17 -13.30 -7.19 -17.14
CA TYR A 17 -13.90 -6.35 -18.17
C TYR A 17 -14.87 -5.32 -17.59
N TYR A 18 -15.74 -5.71 -16.64
CA TYR A 18 -16.66 -4.78 -15.97
C TYR A 18 -15.94 -3.63 -15.25
N TYR A 19 -14.83 -3.93 -14.57
CA TYR A 19 -14.03 -2.94 -13.86
C TYR A 19 -13.01 -2.20 -14.74
N GLY A 20 -12.88 -2.57 -16.01
CA GLY A 20 -11.93 -1.96 -16.95
C GLY A 20 -10.47 -2.35 -16.70
N GLU A 21 -10.24 -3.51 -16.07
CA GLU A 21 -8.92 -4.04 -15.71
C GLU A 21 -8.33 -4.99 -16.76
N LEU A 22 -9.09 -5.28 -17.84
CA LEU A 22 -8.58 -6.07 -18.96
C LEU A 22 -7.60 -5.25 -19.83
N ALA A 23 -6.53 -5.88 -20.30
CA ALA A 23 -5.66 -5.27 -21.31
C ALA A 23 -6.41 -5.06 -22.64
N ASP A 24 -6.04 -4.03 -23.40
CA ASP A 24 -6.75 -3.62 -24.63
C ASP A 24 -6.93 -4.77 -25.64
N GLN A 25 -5.91 -5.61 -25.83
CA GLN A 25 -5.97 -6.74 -26.75
C GLN A 25 -7.02 -7.77 -26.30
N GLN A 26 -6.98 -8.16 -25.03
CA GLN A 26 -7.91 -9.11 -24.45
C GLN A 26 -9.34 -8.56 -24.49
N ARG A 27 -9.50 -7.24 -24.30
CA ARG A 27 -10.80 -6.59 -24.34
C ARG A 27 -11.43 -6.73 -25.72
N CYS A 28 -10.67 -6.43 -26.77
CA CYS A 28 -11.13 -6.59 -28.16
C CYS A 28 -11.47 -8.05 -28.51
N GLU A 29 -10.73 -9.02 -27.98
CA GLU A 29 -11.01 -10.44 -28.16
C GLU A 29 -12.32 -10.86 -27.46
N LEU A 30 -12.52 -10.41 -26.22
CA LEU A 30 -13.72 -10.67 -25.44
C LEU A 30 -14.96 -10.01 -26.06
N GLU A 31 -14.87 -8.75 -26.50
CA GLU A 31 -15.97 -8.06 -27.19
C GLU A 31 -16.40 -8.80 -28.46
N ARG A 32 -15.43 -9.30 -29.24
CA ARG A 32 -15.70 -10.12 -30.43
C ARG A 32 -16.39 -11.44 -30.05
N HIS A 33 -15.97 -12.07 -28.95
CA HIS A 33 -16.59 -13.29 -28.45
C HIS A 33 -18.04 -13.05 -27.98
N LEU A 34 -18.28 -11.98 -27.22
CA LEU A 34 -19.62 -11.59 -26.76
C LEU A 34 -20.57 -11.30 -27.94
N ALA A 35 -20.05 -10.71 -29.04
CA ALA A 35 -20.84 -10.51 -30.25
C ALA A 35 -21.18 -11.80 -31.02
N GLY A 36 -20.41 -12.88 -30.82
CA GLY A 36 -20.55 -14.15 -31.54
C GLY A 36 -21.16 -15.30 -30.73
N CYS A 37 -21.25 -15.18 -29.40
CA CYS A 37 -21.68 -16.24 -28.50
C CYS A 37 -22.86 -15.79 -27.63
N GLU A 38 -24.08 -16.24 -27.97
CA GLU A 38 -25.29 -15.91 -27.19
C GLU A 38 -25.23 -16.38 -25.73
N HIS A 39 -24.53 -17.48 -25.45
CA HIS A 39 -24.41 -18.00 -24.10
C HIS A 39 -23.61 -17.03 -23.22
N CYS A 40 -22.43 -16.62 -23.68
CA CYS A 40 -21.58 -15.69 -22.94
C CYS A 40 -22.17 -14.28 -22.88
N ASP A 41 -22.93 -13.83 -23.89
CA ASP A 41 -23.68 -12.58 -23.79
C ASP A 41 -24.76 -12.63 -22.70
N LYS A 42 -25.50 -13.74 -22.58
CA LYS A 42 -26.47 -13.93 -21.49
C LYS A 42 -25.81 -13.92 -20.12
N GLU A 43 -24.68 -14.61 -19.96
CA GLU A 43 -23.91 -14.60 -18.72
C GLU A 43 -23.40 -13.21 -18.36
N TRP A 44 -22.88 -12.47 -19.35
CA TRP A 44 -22.46 -11.09 -19.20
C TRP A 44 -23.60 -10.18 -18.74
N GLN A 45 -24.77 -10.29 -19.38
CA GLN A 45 -25.95 -9.51 -19.00
C GLN A 45 -26.41 -9.81 -17.56
N GLN A 46 -26.39 -11.09 -17.17
CA GLN A 46 -26.75 -11.51 -15.81
C GLN A 46 -25.77 -10.95 -14.78
N LEU A 47 -24.46 -11.09 -15.01
CA LEU A 47 -23.42 -10.55 -14.14
C LEU A 47 -23.56 -9.02 -13.99
N ARG A 48 -23.73 -8.32 -15.11
CA ARG A 48 -23.86 -6.86 -15.13
C ARG A 48 -25.10 -6.38 -14.35
N ARG A 49 -26.20 -7.14 -14.35
CA ARG A 49 -27.39 -6.83 -13.55
C ARG A 49 -27.09 -6.99 -12.06
N SER A 50 -26.54 -8.13 -11.65
CA SER A 50 -26.18 -8.38 -10.25
C SER A 50 -25.21 -7.32 -9.70
N LEU A 51 -24.19 -6.95 -10.47
CA LEU A 51 -23.22 -5.92 -10.04
C LEU A 51 -23.86 -4.52 -9.93
N LYS A 52 -24.82 -4.19 -10.80
CA LYS A 52 -25.58 -2.93 -10.70
C LYS A 52 -26.49 -2.88 -9.48
N GLU A 53 -27.10 -4.00 -9.12
CA GLU A 53 -27.95 -4.11 -7.92
C GLU A 53 -27.12 -3.95 -6.63
N MET A 54 -25.86 -4.38 -6.65
CA MET A 54 -24.92 -4.20 -5.53
C MET A 54 -24.24 -2.83 -5.51
N ALA A 55 -24.38 -2.02 -6.57
CA ALA A 55 -23.73 -0.71 -6.64
C ALA A 55 -24.32 0.20 -5.56
N LEU A 56 -23.48 0.59 -4.60
CA LEU A 56 -23.86 1.57 -3.60
C LEU A 56 -24.19 2.91 -4.28
N PRO A 57 -25.16 3.67 -3.76
CA PRO A 57 -25.43 5.00 -4.26
C PRO A 57 -24.14 5.81 -4.21
N THR A 58 -23.81 6.45 -5.33
CA THR A 58 -22.69 7.40 -5.36
C THR A 58 -23.03 8.53 -4.42
N ILE A 59 -22.27 8.64 -3.32
CA ILE A 59 -22.43 9.73 -2.36
C ILE A 59 -21.81 10.97 -2.98
N GLU A 60 -22.63 11.83 -3.55
CA GLU A 60 -22.18 13.15 -3.97
C GLU A 60 -22.06 14.07 -2.74
N LEU A 61 -20.86 14.57 -2.50
CA LEU A 61 -20.63 15.59 -1.49
C LEU A 61 -21.09 16.94 -2.05
N GLY A 62 -21.88 17.67 -1.26
CA GLY A 62 -22.27 19.02 -1.62
C GLY A 62 -21.06 19.96 -1.78
N PRO A 63 -21.26 21.13 -2.40
CA PRO A 63 -20.17 22.07 -2.68
C PRO A 63 -19.54 22.63 -1.39
N ALA A 64 -20.29 22.72 -0.30
CA ALA A 64 -19.77 23.21 0.98
C ALA A 64 -18.87 22.17 1.66
N GLU A 65 -19.28 20.90 1.64
CA GLU A 65 -18.57 19.74 2.18
C GLU A 65 -17.25 19.53 1.43
N THR A 66 -17.30 19.63 0.11
CA THR A 66 -16.12 19.51 -0.77
C THR A 66 -15.11 20.61 -0.49
N ARG A 67 -15.56 21.87 -0.34
CA ARG A 67 -14.67 23.00 0.03
C ARG A 67 -14.05 22.81 1.42
N ARG A 68 -14.82 22.35 2.41
CA ARG A 68 -14.30 22.06 3.76
C ARG A 68 -13.26 20.94 3.73
N PHE A 69 -13.52 19.88 2.97
CA PHE A 69 -12.57 18.79 2.78
C PHE A 69 -11.29 19.28 2.11
N ALA A 70 -11.39 20.01 1.00
CA ALA A 70 -10.25 20.57 0.29
C ALA A 70 -9.42 21.51 1.17
N ALA A 71 -10.06 22.34 2.00
CA ALA A 71 -9.38 23.21 2.95
C ALA A 71 -8.55 22.41 3.98
N ARG A 72 -9.11 21.34 4.56
CA ARG A 72 -8.39 20.46 5.50
C ARG A 72 -7.21 19.74 4.84
N VAL A 73 -7.40 19.27 3.61
CA VAL A 73 -6.33 18.61 2.83
C VAL A 73 -5.21 19.61 2.55
N ALA A 74 -5.55 20.84 2.11
CA ALA A 74 -4.59 21.90 1.85
C ALA A 74 -3.80 22.28 3.11
N GLU A 75 -4.48 22.45 4.25
CA GLU A 75 -3.83 22.74 5.53
C GLU A 75 -2.83 21.64 5.93
N ARG A 76 -3.21 20.37 5.75
CA ARG A 76 -2.33 19.24 6.07
C ARG A 76 -1.15 19.11 5.10
N ALA A 77 -1.37 19.41 3.82
CA ALA A 77 -0.31 19.41 2.80
C ALA A 77 0.69 20.55 2.99
N GLN A 78 0.23 21.71 3.46
CA GLN A 78 1.08 22.87 3.76
C GLN A 78 1.83 22.75 5.09
N ARG A 79 1.46 21.79 5.94
CA ARG A 79 2.15 21.59 7.21
C ARG A 79 3.62 21.24 6.90
N PRO A 80 4.59 22.08 7.29
CA PRO A 80 5.97 21.86 6.91
C PRO A 80 6.39 20.50 7.47
N ARG A 81 6.76 19.57 6.57
CA ARG A 81 7.50 18.38 6.96
C ARG A 81 8.66 18.90 7.81
N ARG A 82 8.68 18.57 9.10
CA ARG A 82 9.73 18.93 10.09
C ARG A 82 11.09 18.27 9.75
N GLY A 83 11.45 18.22 8.46
CA GLY A 83 12.46 17.31 7.91
C GLY A 83 13.62 18.03 7.22
N LYS A 84 13.85 19.32 7.47
CA LYS A 84 15.09 19.99 7.05
C LYS A 84 15.87 20.62 8.20
N LEU A 85 15.20 21.28 9.15
CA LEU A 85 15.89 21.88 10.30
C LEU A 85 16.60 20.84 11.20
N TRP A 86 16.04 19.63 11.35
CA TRP A 86 16.67 18.57 12.13
C TRP A 86 17.93 17.98 11.44
N LEU A 87 17.98 17.96 10.10
CA LEU A 87 19.15 17.53 9.34
C LEU A 87 20.37 18.44 9.58
N TRP A 88 20.13 19.76 9.74
CA TRP A 88 21.20 20.71 10.03
C TRP A 88 21.64 20.65 11.49
N GLY A 89 20.72 20.30 12.41
CA GLY A 89 21.05 19.99 13.80
C GLY A 89 22.01 18.81 13.95
N GLY A 90 21.82 17.75 13.16
CA GLY A 90 22.74 16.59 13.13
C GLY A 90 24.09 16.88 12.46
N ALA A 91 24.12 17.76 11.46
CA ALA A 91 25.37 18.13 10.79
C ALA A 91 26.31 18.94 11.71
N LEU A 92 25.76 19.86 12.49
CA LEU A 92 26.54 20.68 13.44
C LEU A 92 27.14 19.82 14.56
N THR A 93 26.40 18.84 15.08
CA THR A 93 26.91 17.93 16.13
C THR A 93 27.97 16.98 15.60
N ALA A 94 27.84 16.48 14.37
CA ALA A 94 28.87 15.65 13.75
C ALA A 94 30.18 16.43 13.52
N CYS A 95 30.11 17.69 13.08
CA CYS A 95 31.28 18.55 12.90
C CYS A 95 31.99 18.88 14.22
N THR A 96 31.24 19.16 15.30
CA THR A 96 31.86 19.44 16.61
C THR A 96 32.52 18.21 17.20
N ILE A 97 31.91 17.03 17.11
CA ILE A 97 32.51 15.77 17.56
C ILE A 97 33.77 15.45 16.75
N LEU A 98 33.74 15.62 15.43
CA LEU A 98 34.91 15.38 14.57
C LEU A 98 36.06 16.35 14.88
N ALA A 99 35.75 17.64 15.08
CA ALA A 99 36.75 18.66 15.44
C ALA A 99 37.37 18.39 16.82
N LEU A 100 36.56 18.03 17.82
CA LEU A 100 37.03 17.62 19.15
C LEU A 100 37.89 16.35 19.08
N SER A 101 37.49 15.37 18.28
CA SER A 101 38.25 14.13 18.05
C SER A 101 39.60 14.37 17.39
N LEU A 102 39.67 15.28 16.40
CA LEU A 102 40.92 15.65 15.73
C LEU A 102 41.85 16.47 16.64
N MET A 103 41.30 17.39 17.45
CA MET A 103 42.07 18.19 18.42
C MET A 103 42.56 17.38 19.61
N ALA A 104 41.79 16.40 20.07
CA ALA A 104 42.14 15.55 21.20
C ALA A 104 42.99 14.33 20.80
N ARG A 105 43.46 14.23 19.55
CA ARG A 105 44.24 13.07 19.09
C ARG A 105 45.65 13.10 19.68
N PRO A 106 46.03 12.19 20.59
CA PRO A 106 47.42 12.06 21.01
C PRO A 106 48.27 11.59 19.81
N PRO A 107 49.49 12.10 19.63
CA PRO A 107 50.37 11.65 18.55
C PRO A 107 50.81 10.20 18.83
N GLY A 108 50.12 9.22 18.22
CA GLY A 108 50.53 7.81 18.34
C GLY A 108 49.50 6.70 18.03
N ILE A 109 48.25 6.99 17.66
CA ILE A 109 47.23 5.94 17.46
C ILE A 109 47.03 5.60 15.98
N VAL A 110 47.55 4.43 15.59
CA VAL A 110 47.33 3.69 14.33
C VAL A 110 45.95 3.00 14.40
N PRO A 111 45.07 3.06 13.37
CA PRO A 111 43.74 2.46 13.46
C PRO A 111 43.82 0.93 13.27
N GLY A 112 43.74 0.21 14.39
CA GLY A 112 43.42 -1.22 14.40
C GLY A 112 41.90 -1.44 14.26
N GLN A 113 41.53 -2.41 13.44
CA GLN A 113 40.16 -2.90 13.24
C GLN A 113 39.47 -3.22 14.58
N GLY A 114 38.22 -2.81 14.73
CA GLY A 114 37.40 -3.05 15.92
C GLY A 114 35.92 -2.97 15.61
N THR A 115 35.39 -4.09 15.12
CA THR A 115 33.98 -4.46 15.01
C THR A 115 33.20 -4.19 16.30
N SER A 116 32.28 -3.21 16.31
CA SER A 116 31.24 -3.13 17.36
C SER A 116 29.95 -2.37 16.97
N LEU A 117 29.82 -1.86 15.74
CA LEU A 117 28.62 -1.09 15.33
C LEU A 117 27.52 -1.93 14.67
N VAL A 118 27.79 -3.20 14.34
CA VAL A 118 26.84 -4.09 13.64
C VAL A 118 25.96 -4.89 14.63
N ALA A 119 26.40 -5.07 15.87
CA ALA A 119 25.65 -5.83 16.87
C ALA A 119 24.37 -5.10 17.36
N ASP A 120 24.41 -3.77 17.42
CA ASP A 120 23.28 -2.95 17.90
C ASP A 120 22.16 -2.83 16.85
N ALA A 121 22.50 -2.79 15.56
CA ALA A 121 21.52 -2.65 14.48
C ALA A 121 20.70 -3.94 14.25
N ALA A 122 21.29 -5.11 14.53
CA ALA A 122 20.61 -6.40 14.39
C ALA A 122 19.57 -6.64 15.51
N MET A 123 19.82 -6.14 16.73
CA MET A 123 18.90 -6.29 17.86
C MET A 123 17.62 -5.44 17.69
N VAL A 124 17.72 -4.29 17.01
CA VAL A 124 16.58 -3.39 16.76
C VAL A 124 15.60 -3.96 15.72
N GLN A 125 16.08 -4.73 14.74
CA GLN A 125 15.18 -5.38 13.76
C GLN A 125 14.37 -6.53 14.37
N ASP A 126 14.89 -7.19 15.40
CA ASP A 126 14.22 -8.32 16.05
C ASP A 126 13.06 -7.87 16.98
N LEU A 127 13.10 -6.63 17.47
CA LEU A 127 12.03 -6.03 18.28
C LEU A 127 10.78 -5.65 17.47
N ASP A 128 10.92 -5.35 16.17
CA ASP A 128 9.81 -4.93 15.29
C ASP A 128 8.95 -6.14 14.84
N LEU A 129 9.54 -7.34 14.81
CA LEU A 129 8.83 -8.58 14.46
C LEU A 129 7.89 -9.05 15.60
N LEU A 130 8.25 -8.79 16.87
CA LEU A 130 7.47 -9.20 18.04
C LEU A 130 6.18 -8.38 18.23
N GLN A 131 6.12 -7.14 17.73
CA GLN A 131 4.91 -6.32 17.81
C GLN A 131 3.78 -6.81 16.88
N ASN A 132 4.12 -7.50 15.78
CA ASN A 132 3.12 -8.02 14.84
C ASN A 132 2.40 -9.29 15.34
N MET A 133 2.87 -9.93 16.42
CA MET A 133 2.19 -11.08 17.04
C MET A 133 1.10 -10.69 18.04
N GLU A 134 1.09 -9.44 18.52
CA GLU A 134 0.10 -8.96 19.49
C GLU A 134 -1.27 -8.71 18.81
N LEU A 135 -1.25 -8.29 17.55
CA LEU A 135 -2.44 -8.00 16.75
C LEU A 135 -3.22 -9.27 16.33
N LEU A 136 -2.55 -10.43 16.27
CA LEU A 136 -3.19 -11.72 15.99
C LEU A 136 -3.90 -12.32 17.22
N LYS A 137 -3.56 -11.90 18.45
CA LYS A 137 -4.24 -12.36 19.68
C LYS A 137 -5.59 -11.68 19.90
N GLU A 138 -5.78 -10.45 19.43
CA GLU A 138 -7.05 -9.74 19.60
C GLU A 138 -8.20 -10.31 18.74
N LEU A 139 -7.89 -11.02 17.65
CA LEU A 139 -8.91 -11.67 16.82
C LEU A 139 -9.50 -12.93 17.47
N ASP A 140 -8.72 -13.65 18.29
CA ASP A 140 -9.18 -14.86 18.99
C ASP A 140 -10.13 -14.52 20.16
N LEU A 141 -9.99 -13.33 20.74
CA LEU A 141 -10.87 -12.83 21.81
C LEU A 141 -12.26 -12.40 21.31
N LEU A 142 -12.39 -11.96 20.05
CA LEU A 142 -13.68 -11.63 19.44
C LEU A 142 -14.49 -12.89 19.08
N GLN A 143 -13.81 -13.98 18.71
CA GLN A 143 -14.46 -15.25 18.37
C GLN A 143 -15.09 -15.94 19.60
N GLY A 144 -14.62 -15.63 20.81
CA GLY A 144 -15.20 -16.10 22.06
C GLY A 144 -16.51 -15.41 22.48
N LEU A 145 -16.77 -14.18 22.00
CA LEU A 145 -17.97 -13.41 22.34
C LEU A 145 -19.14 -13.65 21.37
N GLU A 146 -18.87 -14.13 20.15
CA GLU A 146 -19.90 -14.50 19.17
C GLU A 146 -20.50 -15.91 19.43
N GLY A 147 -19.87 -16.69 20.31
CA GLY A 147 -20.35 -18.01 20.75
C GLY A 147 -21.28 -18.00 21.96
N GLN A 148 -21.61 -16.82 22.51
CA GLN A 148 -22.58 -16.66 23.61
C GLN A 148 -23.77 -15.84 23.13
N GLY A 149 -24.52 -16.41 22.20
CA GLY A 149 -25.97 -16.20 22.11
C GLY A 149 -26.69 -17.06 23.13
#